data_AF-A0A3M1QL28-F1
#
_entry.id   AF-A0A3M1QL28-F1
#
_cell.length_a   1.000
_cell.length_b   1.000
_cell.length_c   1.000
_cell.angle_alpha   90.00
_cell.angle_beta   90.00
_cell.angle_gamma   90.00
#
_symmetry.space_group_name_H-M   'P 1'
#
loop_
_entity.id
_entity.type
_entity.pdbx_description
1 polymer ?
#
loop_
_entity_poly.entity_id
_entity_poly.type
_entity_poly.pdbx_seq_one_letter_code
_entity_poly.pdbx_strand_id
1 'polypeptide(L)' 'MLEAHGFVEVRRRGSHIAMQRRVGSTTITVPVPDHKELRRGTLLAIIRQSGLDRALFEGGR' A
#
# COMPACT_ATOMS: atom_id res chain seq x y z
N MET A 1 -1.92 3.45 -7.48
CA MET A 1 -1.15 2.18 -7.58
C MET A 1 -1.80 1.06 -6.77
N LEU A 2 -1.88 1.17 -5.44
CA LEU A 2 -2.56 0.16 -4.60
C LEU A 2 -4.06 0.03 -4.93
N GLU A 3 -4.74 1.16 -5.15
CA GLU A 3 -6.16 1.18 -5.54
C GLU A 3 -6.43 0.40 -6.83
N ALA A 4 -5.54 0.51 -7.82
CA ALA A 4 -5.61 -0.25 -9.07
C ALA A 4 -5.46 -1.77 -8.88
N HIS A 5 -4.98 -2.22 -7.71
CA HIS A 5 -4.80 -3.63 -7.37
C HIS A 5 -5.84 -4.14 -6.35
N GLY A 6 -6.96 -3.42 -6.22
CA GLY A 6 -8.10 -3.81 -5.39
C GLY A 6 -7.94 -3.47 -3.90
N PHE A 7 -6.98 -2.63 -3.55
CA PHE A 7 -6.94 -2.05 -2.21
C PHE A 7 -7.92 -0.87 -2.12
N VAL A 8 -8.61 -0.74 -1.00
CA VAL A 8 -9.52 0.37 -0.71
C VAL A 8 -9.10 1.07 0.57
N GLU A 9 -9.26 2.39 0.64
CA GLU A 9 -9.05 3.13 1.88
C GLU A 9 -10.10 2.72 2.91
N VAL A 10 -9.66 2.27 4.09
CA VAL A 10 -10.55 1.90 5.20
C VAL A 10 -10.41 2.83 6.41
N ARG A 11 -9.31 3.56 6.51
CA ARG A 11 -9.08 4.52 7.59
C ARG A 11 -8.05 5.56 7.16
N ARG A 12 -8.24 6.81 7.58
CA ARG A 12 -7.25 7.88 7.46
C ARG A 12 -7.08 8.58 8.80
N ARG A 13 -5.84 8.85 9.18
CA ARG A 13 -5.50 9.67 10.35
C ARG A 13 -4.34 10.60 10.00
N GLY A 14 -4.66 11.87 9.74
CA GLY A 14 -3.70 12.82 9.18
C GLY A 14 -3.15 12.30 7.85
N SER A 15 -1.83 12.30 7.71
CA SER A 15 -1.13 11.80 6.52
C SER A 15 -0.92 10.28 6.50
N HIS A 16 -1.59 9.49 7.34
CA HIS A 16 -1.48 8.04 7.31
C HIS A 16 -2.81 7.43 6.90
N ILE A 17 -2.79 6.68 5.80
CA ILE A 17 -3.93 5.97 5.23
C ILE A 17 -3.75 4.47 5.51
N ALA A 18 -4.78 3.78 5.96
CA ALA A 18 -4.83 2.32 5.94
C ALA A 18 -5.58 1.89 4.68
N MET A 19 -4.87 1.22 3.79
CA MET A 19 -5.41 0.59 2.58
C MET A 19 -5.68 -0.89 2.86
N GLN A 20 -6.77 -1.44 2.35
CA GLN A 20 -7.18 -2.81 2.64
C GLN A 20 -7.66 -3.54 1.39
N ARG A 21 -7.25 -4.79 1.21
CA ARG A 21 -7.72 -5.67 0.13
C ARG A 21 -8.19 -7.00 0.70
N ARG A 22 -9.37 -7.46 0.29
CA ARG A 22 -9.87 -8.79 0.64
C ARG A 22 -9.31 -9.84 -0.32
N VAL A 23 -8.79 -10.93 0.21
CA VAL A 23 -8.23 -12.05 -0.55
C VAL A 23 -8.80 -13.35 0.01
N GLY A 24 -9.78 -13.93 -0.68
CA GLY A 24 -10.52 -15.09 -0.18
C GLY A 24 -11.23 -14.78 1.14
N SER A 25 -10.94 -15.56 2.18
CA SER A 25 -11.47 -15.35 3.54
C SER A 25 -10.68 -14.33 4.36
N THR A 26 -9.46 -13.98 3.93
CA THR A 26 -8.56 -13.08 4.67
C THR A 26 -8.55 -11.66 4.08
N THR A 27 -7.87 -10.78 4.79
CA THR A 27 -7.76 -9.36 4.47
C THR A 27 -6.32 -8.91 4.64
N ILE A 28 -5.80 -8.19 3.65
CA ILE A 28 -4.48 -7.57 3.68
C ILE A 28 -4.67 -6.09 3.98
N THR A 29 -4.09 -5.60 5.07
CA THR A 29 -4.11 -4.18 5.44
C THR A 29 -2.71 -3.61 5.39
N VAL A 30 -2.55 -2.48 4.69
CA VAL A 30 -1.27 -1.83 4.41
C VAL A 30 -1.35 -0.36 4.81
N PRO A 31 -0.49 0.13 5.72
CA PRO A 31 -0.37 1.55 6.00
C PRO A 31 0.39 2.25 4.87
N VAL A 32 -0.21 3.30 4.32
CA VAL A 32 0.33 4.13 3.25
C VAL A 32 0.42 5.57 3.74
N PRO A 33 1.62 6.14 3.86
CA PRO A 33 1.77 7.56 4.09
C PRO A 33 1.30 8.37 2.87
N ASP A 34 0.54 9.41 3.13
CA ASP A 34 0.01 10.39 2.19
C ASP A 34 0.99 11.56 2.01
N HIS A 35 2.22 11.25 1.61
CA HIS A 35 3.24 12.24 1.30
C HIS A 35 4.05 11.84 0.07
N LYS A 36 4.48 12.83 -0.73
CA LYS A 36 5.15 12.60 -2.03
C LYS A 36 6.42 11.75 -1.95
N GLU A 37 7.13 11.79 -0.84
CA GLU A 37 8.42 11.10 -0.70
C GLU A 37 8.32 9.94 0.29
N LEU A 38 8.19 8.72 -0.21
CA LEU A 38 8.24 7.52 0.62
C LEU A 38 9.70 7.16 0.92
N ARG A 39 10.04 7.13 2.22
CA ARG A 39 11.33 6.55 2.64
C ARG A 39 11.44 5.13 2.12
N ARG A 40 12.62 4.73 1.64
CA ARG A 40 12.88 3.39 1.09
C ARG A 40 12.43 2.26 2.02
N GLY A 41 12.66 2.40 3.33
CA GLY A 41 12.21 1.42 4.33
C GLY A 41 10.68 1.28 4.38
N THR A 42 9.96 2.40 4.27
CA THR A 42 8.49 2.41 4.22
C THR A 42 7.97 1.78 2.94
N LEU A 43 8.59 2.08 1.80
CA LEU A 43 8.23 1.47 0.52
C LEU A 43 8.41 -0.05 0.56
N LEU A 44 9.55 -0.53 1.09
CA LEU A 44 9.81 -1.97 1.25
C LEU A 44 8.80 -2.64 2.19
N ALA A 45 8.41 -1.97 3.27
CA ALA A 45 7.36 -2.48 4.17
C ALA A 45 6.02 -2.61 3.45
N ILE A 46 5.62 -1.60 2.66
CA ILE A 46 4.39 -1.60 1.85
C ILE A 46 4.42 -2.74 0.81
N ILE A 47 5.53 -2.92 0.09
CA ILE A 47 5.70 -4.02 -0.87
C ILE A 47 5.51 -5.37 -0.17
N ARG A 48 6.23 -5.59 0.93
CA ARG A 48 6.17 -6.84 1.69
C ARG A 48 4.77 -7.12 2.24
N GLN A 49 4.09 -6.11 2.76
CA GLN A 49 2.76 -6.26 3.37
C GLN A 49 1.65 -6.41 2.33
N SER A 50 1.74 -5.70 1.21
CA SER A 50 0.73 -5.77 0.14
C SER A 50 0.76 -7.11 -0.62
N GLY A 51 1.90 -7.81 -0.59
CA GLY A 51 2.12 -9.04 -1.37
C GLY A 51 2.12 -8.78 -2.88
N LEU A 52 2.34 -7.53 -3.29
CA LEU A 52 2.44 -7.10 -4.67
C LEU A 52 3.91 -7.13 -5.12
N ASP A 53 4.11 -7.31 -6.42
CA ASP A 53 5.47 -7.31 -7.00
C ASP A 53 6.14 -5.95 -6.81
N ARG A 54 7.44 -5.96 -6.47
CA ARG A 54 8.22 -4.76 -6.27
C ARG A 54 8.25 -3.87 -7.53
N ALA A 55 8.26 -4.46 -8.72
CA ALA A 55 8.28 -3.73 -9.98
C ALA A 55 7.05 -2.82 -10.14
N LEU A 56 5.92 -3.15 -9.51
CA LEU A 56 4.72 -2.30 -9.52
C LEU A 56 4.99 -0.94 -8.86
N PHE A 57 5.91 -0.89 -7.90
CA PHE A 57 6.28 0.32 -7.16
C PHE A 57 7.46 1.07 -7.77
N GLU A 58 8.29 0.39 -8.57
CA GLU A 58 9.47 0.97 -9.22
C GLU A 58 9.21 1.41 -10.67
N GLY A 59 8.13 0.93 -11.29
CA GLY A 59 7.78 1.18 -12.70
C GLY A 59 7.21 2.56 -13.03
N GLY A 60 7.14 3.49 -12.08
CA GLY A 60 6.79 4.88 -12.34
C GLY A 60 8.03 5.69 -12.70
N ARG A 61 8.54 5.54 -13.93
CA ARG A 61 9.48 6.49 -14.52
C ARG A 61 8.77 7.32 -15.58
#